data_AF-A0A532CG38-F1
#
_entry.id   AF-A0A532CG38-F1
#
_cell.length_a   1.000
_cell.length_b   1.000
_cell.length_c   1.000
_cell.angle_alpha   90.00
_cell.angle_beta   90.00
_cell.angle_gamma   90.00
#
_symmetry.space_group_name_H-M   'P 1'
#
loop_
_entity.id
_entity.type
_entity.pdbx_description
1 polymer ?
#
loop_
_entity_poly.entity_id
_entity_poly.type
_entity_poly.pdbx_seq_one_letter_code
_entity_poly.pdbx_strand_id
1 'polypeptide(L)'
;MGLSSRPLFLSPRELLICDNSGGSNGSRSRLWEMALQELAIKLRMPIHVCHVPPGTSKWDKIEHRKFSHISRNWRGRSLVSHDVIVQLIANTTTQAGLRILAELDTGQYPTGISVTDSELAALHLKRADFHGVWDYTLLPLRRTK
;
A
#
# COMPACT_ATOMS: atom_id res chain seq x y z
N MET A 1 2.85 -6.21 27.32
CA MET A 1 3.06 -7.60 26.87
C MET A 1 3.35 -7.54 25.37
N GLY A 2 4.63 -7.55 24.99
CA GLY A 2 5.07 -7.25 23.62
C GLY A 2 4.84 -8.43 22.69
N LEU A 3 4.07 -8.20 21.62
CA LEU A 3 3.92 -9.17 20.54
C LEU A 3 5.05 -8.97 19.54
N SER A 4 6.02 -9.89 19.59
CA SER A 4 7.01 -10.13 18.54
C SER A 4 6.28 -10.31 17.19
N SER A 5 6.36 -9.32 16.31
CA SER A 5 6.11 -9.50 14.88
C SER A 5 7.16 -10.48 14.35
N ARG A 6 6.85 -11.78 14.33
CA ARG A 6 7.71 -12.75 13.66
C ARG A 6 7.79 -12.34 12.18
N PRO A 7 8.97 -11.98 11.65
CA PRO A 7 9.08 -11.77 10.22
C PRO A 7 8.84 -13.12 9.54
N LEU A 8 7.75 -13.22 8.76
CA LEU A 8 7.44 -14.42 7.97
C LEU A 8 8.55 -14.73 6.93
N PHE A 9 9.36 -13.72 6.60
CA PHE A 9 10.55 -13.82 5.77
C PHE A 9 11.73 -13.16 6.47
N LEU A 10 12.76 -13.93 6.77
CA LEU A 10 13.96 -13.46 7.47
C LEU A 10 14.83 -12.51 6.64
N SER A 11 14.62 -12.46 5.31
CA SER A 11 15.31 -11.55 4.38
C SER A 11 14.58 -11.50 3.02
N PRO A 12 13.51 -10.69 2.88
CA PRO A 12 12.83 -10.54 1.59
C PRO A 12 13.79 -9.93 0.55
N ARG A 13 13.75 -10.46 -0.67
CA ARG A 13 14.59 -9.99 -1.80
C ARG A 13 13.88 -8.98 -2.69
N GLU A 14 12.56 -8.92 -2.60
CA GLU A 14 11.67 -8.09 -3.40
C GLU A 14 10.35 -7.87 -2.65
N LEU A 15 9.64 -6.82 -3.02
CA LEU A 15 8.31 -6.49 -2.53
C LEU A 15 7.31 -6.52 -3.69
N LEU A 16 6.21 -7.27 -3.54
CA LEU A 16 5.09 -7.24 -4.47
C LEU A 16 3.94 -6.44 -3.86
N ILE A 17 3.47 -5.42 -4.59
CA ILE A 17 2.31 -4.61 -4.27
C ILE A 17 1.23 -4.93 -5.30
N CYS A 18 0.11 -5.47 -4.82
CA CYS A 18 -1.12 -5.58 -5.59
C CYS A 18 -2.04 -4.43 -5.19
N ASP A 19 -2.37 -3.55 -6.13
CA ASP A 19 -3.03 -2.29 -5.83
C ASP A 19 -4.28 -2.08 -6.70
N ASN A 20 -5.30 -1.42 -6.16
CA ASN A 20 -6.56 -1.16 -6.84
C ASN A 20 -6.55 0.05 -7.79
N SER A 21 -5.41 0.73 -7.92
CA SER A 21 -5.17 1.88 -8.78
C SER A 21 -6.14 3.04 -8.53
N GLY A 22 -6.55 3.25 -7.27
CA GLY A 22 -7.55 4.25 -6.87
C GLY A 22 -6.97 5.53 -6.26
N GLY A 23 -7.20 6.69 -6.88
CA GLY A 23 -6.77 7.96 -6.31
C GLY A 23 -5.25 8.15 -6.40
N SER A 24 -4.57 8.31 -5.27
CA SER A 24 -3.14 8.70 -5.21
C SER A 24 -2.16 7.60 -5.62
N ASN A 25 -2.55 6.33 -5.53
CA ASN A 25 -1.76 5.15 -5.95
C ASN A 25 -2.09 4.67 -7.38
N GLY A 26 -2.80 5.50 -8.17
CA GLY A 26 -3.22 5.11 -9.51
C GLY A 26 -2.05 4.82 -10.45
N SER A 27 -2.25 3.92 -11.41
CA SER A 27 -1.29 3.56 -12.47
C SER A 27 -0.78 4.73 -13.33
N ARG A 28 -1.44 5.90 -13.27
CA ARG A 28 -1.03 7.14 -13.96
C ARG A 28 -0.46 8.20 -13.01
N SER A 29 -0.34 7.89 -11.72
CA SER A 29 0.14 8.81 -10.69
C SER A 29 1.66 8.86 -10.72
N ARG A 30 2.21 9.98 -11.21
CA ARG A 30 3.66 10.21 -11.24
C ARG A 30 4.28 10.26 -9.84
N LEU A 31 3.57 10.86 -8.89
CA LEU A 31 4.01 10.96 -7.50
C LEU A 31 4.09 9.57 -6.84
N TRP A 32 3.17 8.66 -7.19
CA TRP A 32 3.21 7.28 -6.73
C TRP A 32 4.47 6.56 -7.23
N GLU A 33 4.76 6.63 -8.52
CA GLU A 33 5.97 6.02 -9.09
C GLU A 33 7.25 6.60 -8.46
N MET A 34 7.31 7.92 -8.25
CA MET A 34 8.42 8.59 -7.56
C MET A 34 8.59 8.10 -6.11
N ALA A 35 7.53 8.11 -5.31
CA ALA A 35 7.57 7.68 -3.92
C ALA A 35 7.97 6.20 -3.79
N LEU A 36 7.49 5.34 -4.69
CA LEU A 36 7.89 3.95 -4.74
C LEU A 36 9.36 3.78 -5.15
N GLN A 37 9.91 4.65 -6.01
CA GLN A 37 11.32 4.59 -6.37
C GLN A 37 12.20 4.95 -5.18
N GLU A 38 11.84 5.98 -4.41
CA GLU A 38 12.50 6.33 -3.15
C GLU A 38 12.43 5.17 -2.15
N LEU A 39 11.26 4.52 -2.04
CA LEU A 39 11.08 3.35 -1.19
C LEU A 39 11.96 2.18 -1.64
N ALA A 40 12.04 1.89 -2.94
CA ALA A 40 12.88 0.83 -3.49
C ALA A 40 14.37 1.09 -3.18
N ILE A 41 14.83 2.33 -3.30
CA ILE A 41 16.19 2.75 -2.92
C ILE A 41 16.42 2.53 -1.43
N LYS A 42 15.49 2.96 -0.57
CA LYS A 42 15.60 2.85 0.89
C LYS A 42 15.63 1.40 1.35
N LEU A 43 14.75 0.56 0.80
CA LEU A 43 14.66 -0.87 1.11
C LEU A 43 15.77 -1.69 0.43
N ARG A 44 16.44 -1.13 -0.57
CA ARG A 44 17.46 -1.80 -1.40
C ARG A 44 16.95 -3.09 -2.05
N MET A 45 15.67 -3.10 -2.43
CA MET A 45 15.04 -4.24 -3.09
C MET A 45 14.09 -3.76 -4.19
N PRO A 46 13.88 -4.57 -5.25
CA PRO A 46 12.87 -4.30 -6.25
C PRO A 46 11.47 -4.20 -5.63
N ILE A 47 10.67 -3.26 -6.14
CA ILE A 47 9.24 -3.16 -5.84
C ILE A 47 8.48 -3.44 -7.13
N HIS A 48 7.73 -4.54 -7.14
CA HIS A 48 6.82 -4.92 -8.20
C HIS A 48 5.44 -4.36 -7.89
N VAL A 49 4.84 -3.68 -8.86
CA VAL A 49 3.47 -3.17 -8.76
C VAL A 49 2.62 -3.89 -9.79
N CYS A 50 1.52 -4.46 -9.33
CA CYS A 50 0.48 -5.04 -10.17
C CYS A 50 -0.84 -4.33 -9.86
N HIS A 51 -1.40 -3.62 -10.83
CA HIS A 51 -2.69 -2.96 -10.63
C HIS A 51 -3.83 -3.89 -11.06
N VAL A 52 -4.88 -4.00 -10.23
CA VAL A 52 -6.12 -4.63 -10.69
C VAL A 52 -6.87 -3.71 -11.66
N PRO A 53 -7.63 -4.26 -12.63
CA PRO A 53 -8.35 -3.44 -13.60
C PRO A 53 -9.32 -2.45 -12.93
N PRO A 54 -9.58 -1.28 -13.54
CA PRO A 54 -10.56 -0.32 -13.04
C PRO A 54 -11.93 -0.97 -12.77
N GLY A 55 -12.58 -0.60 -11.67
CA GLY A 55 -13.89 -1.12 -11.29
C GLY A 55 -13.88 -2.53 -10.67
N THR A 56 -12.70 -3.11 -10.42
CA THR A 56 -12.58 -4.46 -9.84
C THR A 56 -12.16 -4.49 -8.37
N SER A 57 -12.20 -3.36 -7.65
CA SER A 57 -11.78 -3.29 -6.23
C SER A 57 -12.53 -4.28 -5.32
N LYS A 58 -13.80 -4.60 -5.62
CA LYS A 58 -14.57 -5.63 -4.90
C LYS A 58 -13.92 -7.02 -4.94
N TRP A 59 -13.07 -7.29 -5.91
CA TRP A 59 -12.37 -8.58 -6.03
C TRP A 59 -11.04 -8.62 -5.27
N ASP A 60 -10.63 -7.50 -4.67
CA ASP A 60 -9.48 -7.49 -3.78
C ASP A 60 -9.79 -8.36 -2.54
N LYS A 61 -8.86 -9.25 -2.20
CA LYS A 61 -8.97 -10.11 -1.03
C LYS A 61 -9.10 -9.31 0.25
N ILE A 62 -8.53 -8.09 0.33
CA ILE A 62 -8.61 -7.26 1.53
C ILE A 62 -10.04 -6.82 1.84
N GLU A 63 -10.85 -6.54 0.82
CA GLU A 63 -12.26 -6.17 0.97
C GLU A 63 -13.02 -7.29 1.68
N HIS A 64 -12.81 -8.53 1.22
CA HIS A 64 -13.50 -9.69 1.77
C HIS A 64 -12.93 -10.15 3.12
N ARG A 65 -11.61 -10.11 3.31
CA ARG A 65 -10.93 -10.70 4.49
C ARG A 65 -10.71 -9.73 5.63
N LYS A 66 -10.79 -8.41 5.39
CA LYS A 66 -10.58 -7.39 6.43
C LYS A 66 -11.73 -6.39 6.48
N PHE A 67 -11.97 -5.62 5.41
CA PHE A 67 -12.90 -4.49 5.47
C PHE A 67 -14.34 -4.93 5.75
N SER A 68 -14.79 -6.05 5.18
CA SER A 68 -16.13 -6.60 5.47
C SER A 68 -16.37 -6.84 6.97
N HIS A 69 -15.35 -7.29 7.71
CA HIS A 69 -15.43 -7.54 9.14
C HIS A 69 -15.40 -6.24 9.95
N ILE A 70 -14.59 -5.25 9.51
CA ILE A 70 -14.56 -3.91 10.13
C ILE A 70 -15.95 -3.26 10.00
N SER A 71 -16.53 -3.26 8.80
CA SER A 71 -17.87 -2.69 8.58
C SER A 71 -18.94 -3.37 9.44
N ARG A 72 -18.86 -4.70 9.63
CA ARG A 72 -19.75 -5.42 10.54
C ARG A 72 -19.55 -5.01 11.99
N ASN A 73 -18.31 -4.84 12.44
CA ASN A 73 -18.00 -4.41 13.81
C ASN A 73 -18.50 -2.99 14.10
N TRP A 74 -18.48 -2.12 13.08
CA TRP A 74 -18.95 -0.73 13.16
C TRP A 74 -20.47 -0.59 13.13
N ARG A 75 -21.21 -1.63 12.71
CA ARG A 75 -22.65 -1.55 12.50
C ARG A 75 -23.37 -1.06 13.76
N GLY A 76 -24.11 0.05 13.61
CA GLY A 76 -24.91 0.64 14.68
C GLY A 76 -24.09 1.34 15.78
N ARG A 77 -22.80 1.62 15.55
CA ARG A 77 -21.95 2.34 16.49
C ARG A 77 -21.68 3.75 15.99
N SER A 78 -21.81 4.74 16.87
CA SER A 78 -21.54 6.14 16.54
C SER A 78 -20.02 6.40 16.49
N LEU A 79 -19.55 7.01 15.40
CA LEU A 79 -18.14 7.36 15.18
C LEU A 79 -17.85 8.78 15.70
N VAL A 80 -17.80 8.93 17.01
CA VAL A 80 -17.81 10.26 17.68
C VAL A 80 -16.42 10.88 17.90
N SER A 81 -15.34 10.10 17.77
CA SER A 81 -13.97 10.59 17.88
C SER A 81 -13.00 9.68 17.13
N HIS A 82 -11.79 10.18 16.85
CA HIS A 82 -10.72 9.36 16.25
C HIS A 82 -10.35 8.17 17.13
N ASP A 83 -10.27 8.35 18.46
CA ASP A 83 -10.01 7.24 19.40
C ASP A 83 -11.07 6.15 19.31
N VAL A 84 -12.35 6.54 19.25
CA VAL A 84 -13.45 5.58 19.07
C VAL A 84 -13.30 4.85 17.74
N ILE A 85 -13.03 5.57 16.64
CA ILE A 85 -12.82 4.96 15.32
C ILE A 85 -11.68 3.94 15.34
N VAL A 86 -10.51 4.33 15.86
CA VAL A 86 -9.33 3.45 15.97
C VAL A 86 -9.64 2.22 16.80
N GLN A 87 -10.26 2.39 17.97
CA GLN A 87 -10.65 1.28 18.83
C GLN A 87 -11.65 0.34 18.15
N LEU A 88 -12.60 0.87 17.38
CA LEU A 88 -13.55 0.05 16.63
C LEU A 88 -12.88 -0.73 15.50
N ILE A 89 -11.86 -0.19 14.84
CA ILE A 89 -11.09 -0.95 13.84
C ILE A 89 -10.25 -2.03 14.53
N ALA A 90 -9.44 -1.66 15.52
CA ALA A 90 -8.49 -2.54 16.20
C ALA A 90 -9.17 -3.73 16.90
N ASN A 91 -10.38 -3.53 17.45
CA ASN A 91 -11.14 -4.59 18.12
C ASN A 91 -11.88 -5.53 17.15
N THR A 92 -11.74 -5.35 15.84
CA THR A 92 -12.31 -6.26 14.86
C THR A 92 -11.57 -7.61 14.91
N THR A 93 -12.31 -8.67 15.25
CA THR A 93 -11.78 -10.04 15.32
C THR A 93 -12.74 -11.03 14.67
N THR A 94 -12.23 -12.21 14.28
CA THR A 94 -13.05 -13.30 13.75
C THR A 94 -12.73 -14.60 14.47
N GLN A 95 -13.63 -15.59 14.40
CA GLN A 95 -13.39 -16.93 14.93
C GLN A 95 -12.17 -17.60 14.27
N ALA A 96 -11.87 -17.26 13.02
CA ALA A 96 -10.69 -17.71 12.30
C ALA A 96 -9.38 -17.02 12.74
N GLY A 97 -9.43 -16.14 13.74
CA GLY A 97 -8.24 -15.53 14.35
C GLY A 97 -7.78 -14.22 13.72
N LEU A 98 -8.61 -13.52 12.95
CA LEU A 98 -8.25 -12.18 12.44
C LEU A 98 -7.93 -11.24 13.59
N ARG A 99 -6.79 -10.55 13.49
CA ARG A 99 -6.39 -9.44 14.37
C ARG A 99 -6.03 -8.25 13.50
N ILE A 100 -6.48 -7.06 13.91
CA ILE A 100 -6.23 -5.82 13.18
C ILE A 100 -5.48 -4.86 14.10
N LEU A 101 -4.37 -4.32 13.61
CA LEU A 101 -3.72 -3.17 14.20
C LEU A 101 -4.25 -1.92 13.51
N ALA A 102 -4.64 -0.92 14.29
CA ALA A 102 -5.05 0.38 13.78
C ALA A 102 -4.41 1.46 14.64
N GLU A 103 -3.96 2.52 14.00
CA GLU A 103 -3.30 3.67 14.62
C GLU A 103 -3.77 4.93 13.88
N LEU A 104 -3.82 6.04 14.61
CA LEU A 104 -4.08 7.35 14.03
C LEU A 104 -2.78 7.90 13.45
N ASP A 105 -2.74 8.09 12.13
CA ASP A 105 -1.67 8.85 11.49
C ASP A 105 -1.95 10.34 11.61
N THR A 106 -1.14 11.05 12.40
CA THR A 106 -1.20 12.51 12.55
C THR A 106 -0.21 13.23 11.62
N GLY A 107 0.41 12.51 10.70
CA GLY A 107 1.32 13.04 9.70
C GLY A 107 0.65 14.12 8.84
N GLN A 108 1.40 15.17 8.54
CA GLN A 108 0.99 16.19 7.59
C GLN A 108 1.66 15.91 6.25
N TYR A 109 0.84 15.76 5.21
CA TYR A 109 1.30 15.45 3.87
C TYR A 109 1.02 16.65 2.95
N PRO A 110 2.06 17.25 2.35
CA PRO A 110 1.85 18.36 1.44
C PRO A 110 1.05 17.91 0.21
N THR A 111 0.10 18.75 -0.19
CA THR A 111 -0.74 18.53 -1.37
C THR A 111 -0.21 19.33 -2.57
N GLY A 112 -0.68 19.00 -3.78
CA GLY A 112 -0.29 19.72 -4.99
C GLY A 112 1.15 19.48 -5.45
N ILE A 113 1.78 18.40 -4.99
CA ILE A 113 3.13 18.03 -5.43
C ILE A 113 3.07 17.64 -6.92
N SER A 114 3.84 18.36 -7.73
CA SER A 114 3.99 18.07 -9.15
C SER A 114 5.29 17.31 -9.37
N VAL A 115 5.27 16.36 -10.31
CA VAL A 115 6.45 15.61 -10.75
C VAL A 115 6.71 15.97 -12.21
N THR A 116 7.90 16.53 -12.45
CA THR A 116 8.37 16.94 -13.77
C THR A 116 8.65 15.73 -14.65
N ASP A 117 8.69 15.95 -15.96
CA ASP A 117 9.04 14.89 -16.92
C ASP A 117 10.48 14.38 -16.71
N SER A 118 11.41 15.25 -16.30
CA SER A 118 12.79 14.87 -16.02
C SER A 118 12.91 13.97 -14.79
N GLU A 119 12.15 14.25 -13.73
CA GLU A 119 12.11 13.40 -12.54
C GLU A 119 11.53 12.03 -12.87
N LEU A 120 10.43 12.00 -13.63
CA LEU A 120 9.79 10.76 -14.07
C LEU A 120 10.72 9.93 -14.98
N ALA A 121 11.45 10.58 -15.88
CA ALA A 121 12.39 9.92 -16.77
C ALA A 121 13.62 9.36 -16.04
N ALA A 122 13.95 9.89 -14.86
CA ALA A 122 15.07 9.41 -14.05
C ALA A 122 14.74 8.14 -13.24
N LEU A 123 13.47 7.71 -13.23
CA LEU A 123 13.06 6.49 -12.55
C LEU A 123 13.70 5.25 -13.18
N HIS A 124 14.15 4.32 -12.33
CA HIS A 124 14.62 3.01 -12.76
C HIS A 124 13.43 2.04 -12.89
N LEU A 125 12.48 2.44 -13.74
CA LEU A 125 11.22 1.76 -13.96
C LEU A 125 11.33 0.78 -15.13
N LYS A 126 11.04 -0.49 -14.87
CA LYS A 126 10.88 -1.53 -15.89
C LYS A 126 9.40 -1.90 -16.01
N ARG A 127 8.80 -1.63 -17.16
CA ARG A 127 7.41 -2.05 -17.45
C ARG A 127 7.36 -3.57 -17.70
N ALA A 128 6.25 -4.19 -17.31
CA ALA A 128 5.99 -5.59 -17.64
C ALA A 128 5.66 -5.76 -19.13
N ASP A 129 5.98 -6.93 -19.69
CA ASP A 129 5.69 -7.25 -21.09
C ASP A 129 4.18 -7.33 -21.35
N PHE A 130 3.43 -7.84 -20.36
CA PHE A 130 1.98 -7.86 -20.36
C PHE A 130 1.45 -6.72 -19.48
N HIS A 131 0.55 -5.91 -20.04
CA HIS A 131 -0.05 -4.76 -19.34
C HIS A 131 0.95 -3.78 -18.71
N GLY A 132 2.09 -3.51 -19.35
CA GLY A 132 3.13 -2.61 -18.84
C GLY A 132 2.72 -1.15 -18.57
N VAL A 133 1.51 -0.76 -18.97
CA VAL A 133 0.87 0.52 -18.61
C VAL A 133 0.41 0.52 -17.14
N TRP A 134 0.12 -0.66 -16.60
CA TRP A 134 -0.35 -0.90 -15.24
C TRP A 134 0.72 -1.59 -14.40
N ASP A 135 1.41 -2.58 -14.98
CA ASP A 135 2.31 -3.42 -14.22
C ASP A 135 3.76 -3.03 -14.50
N TYR A 136 4.51 -2.77 -13.45
CA TYR A 136 5.89 -2.31 -13.55
C TYR A 136 6.69 -2.68 -12.31
N THR A 137 8.01 -2.57 -12.43
CA THR A 137 8.97 -2.81 -11.36
C THR A 137 9.86 -1.61 -11.22
N LEU A 138 9.98 -1.09 -10.01
CA LEU A 138 10.96 -0.07 -9.66
C LEU A 138 12.17 -0.76 -9.04
N LEU A 139 13.30 -0.63 -9.72
CA LEU A 139 14.55 -1.23 -9.30
C LEU A 139 15.28 -0.27 -8.36
N PRO A 140 15.95 -0.77 -7.31
CA PRO A 140 16.84 0.08 -6.52
C PRO A 140 17.97 0.61 -7.43
N LEU A 141 18.37 1.86 -7.22
CA LEU A 141 19.56 2.38 -7.90
C LEU A 141 20.78 1.57 -7.44
N ARG A 142 21.54 1.03 -8.41
CA ARG A 142 22.84 0.42 -8.09
C ARG A 142 23.74 1.51 -7.54
N ARG A 143 24.42 1.22 -6.43
CA ARG A 143 25.46 2.08 -5.89
C ARG A 143 26.51 2.27 -6.99
N THR A 144 26.66 3.48 -7.51
CA THR A 144 27.89 3.86 -8.22
C THR A 144 29.03 3.66 -7.23
N LYS A 145 29.99 2.81 -7.59
CA LYS A 145 31.22 2.61 -6.83
C LYS A 145 32.07 3.86 -6.87
#